data_AF-A0A2E4QZN6-F1
#
_entry.id   AF-A0A2E4QZN6-F1
#
_cell.length_a   1.000
_cell.length_b   1.000
_cell.length_c   1.000
_cell.angle_alpha   90.00
_cell.angle_beta   90.00
_cell.angle_gamma   90.00
#
_symmetry.space_group_name_H-M   'P 1'
#
loop_
_entity.id
_entity.type
_entity.pdbx_description
1 polymer ?
#
loop_
_entity_poly.entity_id
_entity_poly.type
_entity_poly.pdbx_seq_one_letter_code
_entity_poly.pdbx_strand_id
1 'polypeptide(L)' 'GQDLRADMPAIGVDTLSHVAAAGLAGIVITPGKVLLLEREKLAQRCSELTIFLHARENTQ' A
#
# COMPACT_ATOMS: atom_id res chain seq x y z
N GLY A 1 -1.79 -15.80 23.34
CA GLY A 1 -0.83 -14.74 22.97
C GLY A 1 -1.28 -14.18 21.66
N GLN A 2 -1.63 -12.90 21.62
CA GLN A 2 -1.94 -12.21 20.37
C GLN A 2 -0.63 -12.06 19.60
N ASP A 3 -0.56 -12.64 18.41
CA ASP A 3 0.59 -12.54 17.51
C ASP A 3 0.55 -11.13 16.89
N LEU A 4 1.58 -10.31 17.11
CA LEU A 4 1.69 -8.95 16.57
C LEU A 4 1.65 -8.90 15.02
N ARG A 5 1.75 -10.07 14.36
CA ARG A 5 1.49 -10.25 12.92
C ARG A 5 0.00 -10.10 12.54
N ALA A 6 -0.92 -10.15 13.49
CA ALA A 6 -2.35 -10.08 13.25
C ALA A 6 -2.89 -8.67 12.95
N ASP A 7 -2.18 -7.61 13.36
CA ASP A 7 -2.67 -6.21 13.26
C ASP A 7 -1.85 -5.31 12.32
N MET A 8 -0.87 -5.85 11.57
CA MET A 8 -0.15 -5.05 10.59
C MET A 8 -0.93 -5.00 9.26
N PRO A 9 -1.45 -3.83 8.85
CA PRO A 9 -2.11 -3.70 7.56
C PRO A 9 -1.15 -4.06 6.43
N ALA A 10 -1.64 -4.80 5.44
CA ALA A 10 -0.88 -5.21 4.27
C ALA A 10 -1.45 -4.60 2.99
N ILE A 11 -0.58 -4.21 2.07
CA ILE A 11 -0.93 -3.72 0.73
C ILE A 11 -0.37 -4.70 -0.30
N GLY A 12 -1.22 -5.14 -1.21
CA GLY A 12 -0.84 -5.95 -2.37
C GLY A 12 -1.33 -5.32 -3.67
N VAL A 13 -1.08 -6.02 -4.78
CA VAL A 13 -1.47 -5.56 -6.13
C VAL A 13 -2.98 -5.36 -6.30
N ASP A 14 -3.80 -6.15 -5.58
CA ASP A 14 -5.26 -6.03 -5.62
C ASP A 14 -5.73 -4.70 -5.01
N THR A 15 -5.04 -4.22 -3.97
CA THR A 15 -5.31 -2.90 -3.38
C THR A 15 -5.17 -1.80 -4.43
N LEU A 16 -4.14 -1.86 -5.29
CA LEU A 16 -3.96 -0.88 -6.36
C LEU A 16 -5.08 -0.96 -7.41
N SER A 17 -5.54 -2.16 -7.74
CA SER A 17 -6.66 -2.35 -8.68
C SER A 17 -7.96 -1.75 -8.13
N HIS A 18 -8.22 -1.89 -6.83
CA HIS A 18 -9.37 -1.23 -6.18
C HIS A 18 -9.23 0.29 -6.14
N VAL A 19 -8.03 0.82 -5.88
CA VAL A 19 -7.76 2.27 -5.89
C VAL A 19 -8.00 2.86 -7.29
N ALA A 20 -7.57 2.15 -8.34
CA ALA A 20 -7.86 2.54 -9.72
C ALA A 20 -9.36 2.54 -10.02
N ALA A 21 -10.05 1.45 -9.62
CA ALA A 21 -11.50 1.32 -9.83
C ALA A 21 -12.30 2.39 -9.08
N ALA A 22 -11.79 2.85 -7.93
CA ALA A 22 -12.37 3.95 -7.16
C ALA A 22 -12.04 5.35 -7.73
N GLY A 23 -11.23 5.45 -8.79
CA GLY A 23 -10.82 6.73 -9.38
C GLY A 23 -9.87 7.54 -8.49
N LEU A 24 -9.16 6.89 -7.56
CA LEU A 24 -8.22 7.52 -6.65
C LEU A 24 -6.83 7.64 -7.29
N ALA A 25 -6.10 8.69 -6.95
CA ALA A 25 -4.76 8.93 -7.50
C ALA A 25 -3.64 8.10 -6.83
N GLY A 26 -3.85 7.61 -5.61
CA GLY A 26 -2.77 7.02 -4.83
C GLY A 26 -3.12 6.60 -3.41
N ILE A 27 -2.12 6.01 -2.75
CA ILE A 27 -2.16 5.56 -1.36
C ILE A 27 -1.01 6.20 -0.59
N VAL A 28 -1.28 6.70 0.62
CA VAL A 28 -0.24 7.15 1.56
C VAL A 28 -0.22 6.22 2.76
N ILE A 29 0.98 5.74 3.14
CA ILE A 29 1.18 4.82 4.26
C ILE A 29 2.15 5.38 5.30
N THR A 30 2.05 4.87 6.53
CA THR A 30 3.05 5.15 7.57
C THR A 30 4.24 4.19 7.44
N PRO A 31 5.48 4.70 7.35
CA PRO A 31 6.68 3.87 7.33
C PRO A 31 6.73 2.90 8.51
N GLY A 32 7.10 1.64 8.25
CA GLY A 32 7.26 0.62 9.29
C GLY A 32 5.96 0.10 9.93
N LYS A 33 4.78 0.59 9.50
CA LYS A 33 3.47 0.14 10.01
C LYS A 33 2.60 -0.56 8.97
N VAL A 34 3.10 -0.71 7.74
CA VAL A 34 2.37 -1.37 6.64
C VAL A 34 3.30 -2.37 5.96
N LEU A 35 2.82 -3.59 5.75
CA LEU A 35 3.52 -4.63 5.01
C LEU A 35 3.23 -4.47 3.51
N LEU A 36 4.26 -4.39 2.68
CA LEU A 36 4.11 -4.43 1.23
C LEU A 36 4.31 -5.87 0.73
N LEU A 37 3.27 -6.43 0.13
CA LEU A 37 3.30 -7.75 -0.47
C LEU A 37 3.87 -7.65 -1.89
N GLU A 38 4.85 -8.49 -2.22
CA GLU A 38 5.42 -8.58 -3.58
C GLU A 38 5.83 -7.21 -4.15
N ARG A 39 6.77 -6.55 -3.47
CA ARG A 39 7.16 -5.15 -3.72
C ARG A 39 7.46 -4.84 -5.18
N GLU A 40 8.12 -5.74 -5.92
CA GLU A 40 8.41 -5.53 -7.35
C GLU A 40 7.12 -5.45 -8.17
N LYS A 41 6.17 -6.38 -7.94
CA LYS A 41 4.88 -6.40 -8.64
C LYS A 41 4.03 -5.18 -8.28
N LEU A 42 4.07 -4.75 -7.02
CA LEU A 42 3.44 -3.51 -6.57
C LEU A 42 3.96 -2.30 -7.36
N ALA A 43 5.28 -2.15 -7.48
CA ALA A 43 5.90 -1.03 -8.19
C ALA A 43 5.55 -1.02 -9.69
N GLN A 44 5.58 -2.20 -10.32
CA GLN A 44 5.16 -2.36 -11.71
C GLN A 44 3.69 -1.97 -11.87
N ARG A 45 2.81 -2.47 -11.00
CA ARG A 45 1.37 -2.22 -11.07
C ARG A 45 1.01 -0.77 -10.79
N CYS A 46 1.72 -0.09 -9.88
CA CYS A 46 1.60 1.36 -9.69
C CYS A 46 1.87 2.12 -10.99
N SER A 47 2.92 1.72 -11.71
CA SER A 47 3.30 2.35 -12.98
C SER A 47 2.25 2.11 -14.08
N GLU A 48 1.73 0.89 -14.19
CA GLU A 48 0.67 0.52 -15.14
C GLU A 48 -0.63 1.28 -14.90
N LEU A 49 -1.03 1.44 -13.63
CA LEU A 49 -2.29 2.07 -13.26
C LEU A 49 -2.17 3.59 -13.07
N THR A 50 -0.98 4.17 -13.23
CA THR A 50 -0.71 5.59 -12.93
C THR A 50 -1.12 5.98 -11.50
N ILE A 51 -0.86 5.08 -10.54
CA ILE A 51 -1.18 5.26 -9.12
C ILE A 51 0.11 5.48 -8.33
N PHE A 52 0.12 6.46 -7.44
CA PHE A 52 1.26 6.66 -6.53
C PHE A 52 1.08 5.88 -5.21
N LEU A 53 2.17 5.34 -4.69
CA LEU A 53 2.27 4.81 -3.33
C LEU A 53 3.38 5.58 -2.61
N HIS A 54 3.02 6.30 -1.55
CA HIS A 54 3.97 7.16 -0.83
C HIS A 54 4.00 6.82 0.67
N ALA A 55 5.19 6.73 1.24
CA ALA A 55 5.36 6.55 2.68
C ALA A 55 5.68 7.90 3.33
N ARG A 56 4.89 8.32 4.32
CA ARG A 56 5.10 9.58 5.03
C ARG A 56 4.91 9.37 6.53
N GLU A 57 5.84 9.89 7.33
CA GLU A 57 5.67 9.94 8.77
C GLU A 57 4.47 10.83 9.12
N ASN A 58 3.67 10.39 10.10
CA ASN A 58 2.58 11.21 10.59
C ASN A 58 3.15 12.19 11.61
N THR A 59 3.70 13.32 11.14
CA THR A 59 4.07 14.43 12.01
C THR A 59 2.78 15.16 12.39
N GLN A 60 2.09 14.66 13.43
CA GLN A 60 1.12 15.43 14.19
C GLN A 60 1.77 15.93 15.48
#